data_AF-A0A4Q9QZE1-F1
#
_entry.id   AF-A0A4Q9QZE1-F1
#
_cell.length_a   1.000
_cell.length_b   1.000
_cell.length_c   1.000
_cell.angle_alpha   90.00
_cell.angle_beta   90.00
_cell.angle_gamma   90.00
#
_symmetry.space_group_name_H-M   'P 1'
#
loop_
_entity.id
_entity.type
_entity.pdbx_description
1 polymer ?
#
loop_
_entity_poly.entity_id
_entity_poly.type
_entity_poly.pdbx_seq_one_letter_code
_entity_poly.pdbx_strand_id
1 'polypeptide(L)'
;MNLPASAREALEAFSACPGWEQRARLLMHWGERLEPLDARHEADRVSGCESQVWLVGERRDGAWHFRASSDARLIRGLLAVLLARVNGLSAEQLATLDLPDWFAQLGLSRQLSPSRANGMNAVLQRMRQLLAAG
;
A
#
# COMPACT_ATOMS: atom_id res chain seq x y z
N MET A 1 -18.97 4.04 -4.28
CA MET A 1 -17.75 4.82 -3.97
C MET A 1 -16.81 4.72 -5.17
N ASN A 2 -16.32 5.84 -5.70
CA ASN A 2 -15.46 5.84 -6.87
C ASN A 2 -14.03 5.44 -6.47
N LEU A 3 -13.48 4.38 -7.07
CA LEU A 3 -12.11 3.93 -6.82
C LEU A 3 -11.12 4.82 -7.58
N PRO A 4 -9.92 5.12 -7.03
CA PRO A 4 -8.84 5.76 -7.78
C PRO A 4 -8.55 5.00 -9.08
N ALA A 5 -8.11 5.69 -10.12
CA ALA A 5 -7.80 5.06 -11.41
C ALA A 5 -6.74 3.96 -11.26
N SER A 6 -5.70 4.20 -10.45
CA SER A 6 -4.67 3.21 -10.10
C SER A 6 -5.22 1.99 -9.37
N ALA A 7 -6.27 2.16 -8.55
CA ALA A 7 -6.91 1.04 -7.87
C ALA A 7 -7.68 0.15 -8.87
N ARG A 8 -8.39 0.76 -9.82
CA ARG A 8 -9.09 0.02 -10.89
C ARG A 8 -8.11 -0.73 -11.78
N GLU A 9 -7.03 -0.09 -12.18
CA GLU A 9 -5.93 -0.70 -12.94
C GLU A 9 -5.35 -1.92 -12.19
N ALA A 10 -5.11 -1.80 -10.88
CA ALA A 10 -4.65 -2.91 -10.06
C ALA A 10 -5.64 -4.08 -10.07
N LEU A 11 -6.93 -3.80 -9.83
CA LEU A 11 -7.96 -4.85 -9.84
C LEU A 11 -8.03 -5.57 -11.18
N GLU A 12 -8.06 -4.84 -12.29
CA GLU A 12 -8.09 -5.39 -13.65
C GLU A 12 -6.86 -6.28 -13.89
N ALA A 13 -5.65 -5.78 -13.63
CA ALA A 13 -4.41 -6.52 -13.88
C ALA A 13 -4.28 -7.79 -13.01
N PHE A 14 -4.64 -7.71 -11.72
CA PHE A 14 -4.55 -8.86 -10.81
C PHE A 14 -5.67 -9.89 -11.05
N SER A 15 -6.85 -9.45 -11.52
CA SER A 15 -7.95 -10.35 -11.89
C SER A 15 -7.62 -11.20 -13.13
N ALA A 16 -6.82 -10.65 -14.06
CA ALA A 16 -6.36 -11.36 -15.26
C ALA A 16 -5.26 -12.41 -14.97
N CYS A 17 -4.71 -12.46 -13.76
CA CYS A 17 -3.67 -13.43 -13.41
C CYS A 17 -4.29 -14.81 -13.07
N PRO A 18 -3.93 -15.89 -13.79
CA PRO A 18 -4.51 -17.22 -13.59
C PRO A 18 -4.05 -17.89 -12.29
N GLY A 19 -2.94 -17.44 -11.70
CA GLY A 19 -2.35 -18.08 -10.53
C GLY A 19 -1.42 -17.18 -9.74
N TRP A 20 -0.90 -17.72 -8.64
CA TRP A 20 -0.01 -17.01 -7.73
C TRP A 20 1.28 -16.56 -8.41
N GLU A 21 1.90 -17.42 -9.24
CA GLU A 21 3.18 -17.12 -9.86
C GLU A 21 3.12 -15.83 -10.72
N GLN A 22 2.05 -15.66 -11.50
CA GLN A 22 1.80 -14.45 -12.29
C GLN A 22 1.51 -13.25 -11.38
N ARG A 23 0.69 -13.43 -10.33
CA ARG A 23 0.43 -12.35 -9.35
C ARG A 23 1.70 -11.91 -8.64
N ALA A 24 2.61 -12.83 -8.29
CA ALA A 24 3.87 -12.53 -7.63
C ALA A 24 4.78 -11.70 -8.55
N ARG A 25 4.89 -12.09 -9.83
CA ARG A 25 5.62 -11.30 -10.84
C ARG A 25 5.02 -9.92 -11.03
N LEU A 26 3.70 -9.83 -11.17
CA LEU A 26 2.99 -8.56 -11.30
C LEU A 26 3.24 -7.69 -10.06
N LEU A 27 3.16 -8.26 -8.86
CA LEU A 27 3.43 -7.57 -7.62
C LEU A 27 4.86 -6.99 -7.55
N MET A 28 5.87 -7.71 -8.06
CA MET A 28 7.23 -7.16 -8.18
C MET A 28 7.27 -5.94 -9.10
N HIS A 29 6.60 -6.01 -10.26
CA HIS A 29 6.52 -4.90 -11.22
C HIS A 29 5.78 -3.69 -10.63
N TRP A 30 4.69 -3.92 -9.89
CA TRP A 30 4.02 -2.84 -9.15
C TRP A 30 4.95 -2.19 -8.13
N GLY A 31 5.79 -2.97 -7.45
CA GLY A 31 6.80 -2.45 -6.51
C GLY A 31 7.85 -1.54 -7.16
N GLU A 32 8.08 -1.64 -8.47
CA GLU A 32 8.97 -0.76 -9.23
C GLU A 32 8.31 0.59 -9.59
N ARG A 33 6.98 0.67 -9.52
CA ARG A 33 6.20 1.90 -9.76
C ARG A 33 6.16 2.83 -8.55
N LEU A 34 6.67 2.38 -7.39
CA LEU A 34 6.73 3.23 -6.20
C LEU A 34 7.64 4.43 -6.47
N GLU A 35 7.11 5.63 -6.18
CA GLU A 35 7.92 6.84 -6.16
C GLU A 35 9.04 6.69 -5.12
N PRO A 36 10.29 6.99 -5.47
CA PRO A 36 11.40 6.90 -4.54
C PRO A 36 11.24 7.91 -3.40
N LEU A 37 11.77 7.53 -2.24
CA LEU A 37 11.99 8.45 -1.13
C LEU A 37 13.37 9.07 -1.29
N ASP A 38 13.45 10.39 -1.19
CA ASP A 38 14.71 11.14 -1.30
C ASP A 38 15.70 10.74 -0.20
N ALA A 39 15.17 10.50 1.00
CA ALA A 39 15.90 9.92 2.12
C ALA A 39 14.96 9.06 2.98
N ARG A 40 15.54 8.02 3.61
CA ARG A 40 14.85 7.11 4.53
C ARG A 40 15.16 7.53 5.97
N HIS A 41 14.46 8.55 6.48
CA HIS A 41 14.67 9.02 7.85
C HIS A 41 14.04 8.07 8.87
N GLU A 42 14.64 7.95 10.06
CA GLU A 42 14.09 7.11 11.13
C GLU A 42 12.71 7.61 11.59
N ALA A 43 12.45 8.92 11.49
CA ALA A 43 11.13 9.51 11.79
C ALA A 43 10.00 9.02 10.87
N ASP A 44 10.34 8.57 9.65
CA ASP A 44 9.39 8.07 8.66
C ASP A 44 9.22 6.54 8.76
N ARG A 45 9.94 5.89 9.67
CA ARG A 45 9.94 4.44 9.82
C ARG A 45 8.63 3.94 10.41
N VAL A 46 8.10 2.88 9.82
CA VAL A 46 6.92 2.16 10.32
C VAL A 46 7.40 1.04 11.25
N SER A 47 7.01 1.11 12.52
CA SER A 47 7.24 0.04 13.49
C SER A 47 6.19 -1.08 13.33
N GLY A 48 6.54 -2.31 13.70
CA GLY A 48 5.64 -3.47 13.63
C GLY A 48 5.68 -4.26 12.31
N CYS A 49 6.50 -3.83 11.35
CA CYS A 49 6.85 -4.63 10.17
C CYS A 49 8.08 -5.51 10.46
N GLU A 50 8.07 -6.77 10.02
CA GLU A 50 9.28 -7.62 10.06
C GLU A 50 10.39 -7.08 9.14
N SER A 51 10.00 -6.59 7.95
CA SER A 51 10.89 -5.89 7.02
C SER A 51 10.89 -4.40 7.30
N GLN A 52 11.97 -3.71 6.96
CA GLN A 52 12.03 -2.27 7.17
C GLN A 52 11.10 -1.56 6.18
N VAL A 53 10.25 -0.67 6.69
CA VAL A 53 9.30 0.12 5.90
C VAL A 53 9.39 1.58 6.33
N TRP A 54 9.38 2.47 5.34
CA TRP A 54 9.28 3.91 5.52
C TRP A 54 8.05 4.41 4.79
N LEU A 55 7.35 5.35 5.39
CA LEU A 55 6.12 5.95 4.86
C LEU A 55 6.12 7.43 5.13
N VAL A 56 6.03 8.21 4.05
CA VAL A 56 5.77 9.65 4.10
C VAL A 56 4.40 9.93 3.50
N GLY A 57 3.73 10.95 4.01
CA GLY A 57 2.42 11.36 3.53
C GLY A 57 2.32 12.88 3.51
N GLU A 58 1.73 13.40 2.46
CA GLU A 58 1.46 14.83 2.32
C GLU A 58 0.06 15.04 1.73
N ARG A 59 -0.48 16.25 1.95
CA ARG A 59 -1.78 16.62 1.44
C ARG A 59 -1.61 17.50 0.21
N ARG A 60 -2.15 17.06 -0.93
CA ARG A 60 -2.14 17.78 -2.21
C ARG A 60 -3.60 18.02 -2.62
N ASP A 61 -4.00 19.27 -2.79
CA ASP A 61 -5.35 19.66 -3.24
C ASP A 61 -6.50 19.01 -2.45
N GLY A 62 -6.32 18.88 -1.13
CA GLY A 62 -7.32 18.28 -0.23
C GLY A 62 -7.30 16.74 -0.17
N ALA A 63 -6.51 16.07 -1.01
CA ALA A 63 -6.33 14.63 -1.00
C ALA A 63 -4.97 14.22 -0.43
N TRP A 64 -4.87 12.99 0.06
CA TRP A 64 -3.62 12.44 0.57
C TRP A 64 -2.81 11.75 -0.52
N HIS A 65 -1.51 12.00 -0.46
CA HIS A 65 -0.52 11.38 -1.31
C HIS A 65 0.58 10.77 -0.44
N PHE A 66 0.71 9.46 -0.49
CA PHE A 66 1.72 8.73 0.25
C PHE A 66 2.82 8.23 -0.69
N ARG A 67 4.04 8.19 -0.16
CA ARG A 67 5.18 7.49 -0.76
C ARG A 67 5.74 6.52 0.28
N ALA A 68 6.16 5.35 -0.17
CA ALA A 68 6.66 4.31 0.73
C ALA A 68 7.85 3.57 0.14
N SER A 69 8.70 3.02 1.00
CA SER A 69 9.84 2.21 0.60
C SER A 69 10.02 1.04 1.56
N SER A 70 10.58 -0.07 1.05
CA SER A 70 10.99 -1.23 1.85
C SER A 70 12.22 -1.90 1.26
N ASP A 71 13.01 -2.55 2.12
CA ASP A 71 14.12 -3.43 1.75
C ASP A 71 13.64 -4.72 1.09
N ALA A 72 12.50 -5.25 1.50
CA ALA A 72 11.91 -6.46 0.96
C ALA A 72 11.12 -6.20 -0.34
N ARG A 73 11.53 -6.86 -1.44
CA ARG A 73 10.90 -6.74 -2.77
C ARG A 73 9.40 -7.03 -2.74
N LEU A 74 9.00 -8.08 -2.03
CA LEU A 74 7.58 -8.45 -1.91
C LEU A 74 6.77 -7.40 -1.14
N ILE A 75 7.34 -6.85 -0.08
CA ILE A 75 6.69 -5.79 0.70
C ILE A 75 6.55 -4.52 -0.14
N ARG A 76 7.53 -4.15 -0.96
CA ARG A 76 7.39 -3.04 -1.92
C ARG A 76 6.20 -3.24 -2.86
N GLY A 77 6.00 -4.46 -3.37
CA GLY A 77 4.84 -4.75 -4.20
C GLY A 77 3.51 -4.60 -3.47
N LEU A 78 3.42 -5.10 -2.22
CA LEU A 78 2.22 -4.94 -1.39
C LEU A 78 1.95 -3.46 -1.05
N LEU A 79 3.00 -2.69 -0.76
CA LEU A 79 2.92 -1.26 -0.56
C LEU A 79 2.41 -0.57 -1.83
N ALA A 80 2.92 -0.93 -3.00
CA ALA A 80 2.51 -0.32 -4.26
C ALA A 80 1.01 -0.46 -4.53
N VAL A 81 0.46 -1.66 -4.36
CA VAL A 81 -0.99 -1.87 -4.56
C VAL A 81 -1.83 -1.26 -3.45
N LEU A 82 -1.29 -1.12 -2.23
CA LEU A 82 -1.94 -0.35 -1.18
C LEU A 82 -1.97 1.15 -1.54
N LEU A 83 -0.84 1.73 -1.95
CA LEU A 83 -0.75 3.14 -2.36
C LEU A 83 -1.65 3.44 -3.56
N ALA A 84 -1.76 2.50 -4.51
CA ALA A 84 -2.70 2.57 -5.62
C ALA A 84 -4.15 2.71 -5.17
N ARG A 85 -4.51 2.16 -4.00
CA ARG A 85 -5.84 2.23 -3.41
C ARG A 85 -6.10 3.50 -2.62
N VAL A 86 -5.07 4.09 -2.02
CA VAL A 86 -5.22 5.18 -1.04
C VAL A 86 -4.80 6.55 -1.54
N ASN A 87 -3.89 6.64 -2.51
CA ASN A 87 -3.46 7.93 -3.03
C ASN A 87 -4.62 8.60 -3.79
N GLY A 88 -4.81 9.89 -3.54
CA GLY A 88 -5.93 10.67 -4.06
C GLY A 88 -7.21 10.59 -3.22
N LEU A 89 -7.19 9.88 -2.09
CA LEU A 89 -8.33 9.86 -1.16
C LEU A 89 -8.27 11.00 -0.14
N SER A 90 -9.44 11.45 0.29
CA SER A 90 -9.59 12.28 1.49
C SER A 90 -9.37 11.47 2.77
N ALA A 91 -9.20 12.17 3.90
CA ALA A 91 -9.06 11.53 5.21
C ALA A 91 -10.29 10.68 5.59
N GLU A 92 -11.49 11.14 5.26
CA GLU A 92 -12.75 10.43 5.51
C GLU A 92 -12.82 9.10 4.72
N GLN A 93 -12.44 9.13 3.44
CA GLN A 93 -12.41 7.92 2.60
C GLN A 93 -11.34 6.92 3.04
N LEU A 94 -10.21 7.42 3.55
CA LEU A 94 -9.14 6.60 4.14
C LEU A 94 -9.59 5.91 5.43
N ALA A 95 -10.37 6.60 6.27
CA ALA A 95 -10.88 6.05 7.52
C ALA A 95 -11.78 4.83 7.29
N THR A 96 -12.51 4.80 6.17
CA THR A 96 -13.41 3.70 5.78
C THR A 96 -12.73 2.59 4.97
N LEU A 97 -11.40 2.58 4.84
CA LEU A 97 -10.70 1.57 4.06
C LEU A 97 -10.76 0.19 4.74
N ASP A 98 -11.35 -0.77 4.05
CA ASP A 98 -11.25 -2.20 4.39
C ASP A 98 -10.03 -2.82 3.70
N LEU A 99 -8.95 -2.96 4.47
CA LEU A 99 -7.68 -3.48 3.98
C LEU A 99 -7.73 -4.98 3.67
N PRO A 100 -8.31 -5.85 4.53
CA PRO A 100 -8.54 -7.25 4.19
C PRO A 100 -9.31 -7.45 2.88
N ASP A 101 -10.41 -6.72 2.69
CA ASP A 101 -11.22 -6.81 1.47
C ASP A 101 -10.44 -6.36 0.23
N TRP A 102 -9.67 -5.27 0.34
CA TRP A 102 -8.81 -4.82 -0.76
C TRP A 102 -7.84 -5.90 -1.26
N PHE A 103 -7.12 -6.55 -0.35
CA PHE A 103 -6.20 -7.64 -0.73
C PHE A 103 -6.93 -8.91 -1.16
N ALA A 104 -8.17 -9.13 -0.72
CA ALA A 104 -9.02 -10.22 -1.20
C ALA A 104 -9.44 -10.03 -2.65
N GLN A 105 -9.86 -8.82 -3.02
CA GLN A 105 -10.22 -8.49 -4.40
C GLN A 105 -9.03 -8.64 -5.37
N LEU A 106 -7.81 -8.35 -4.91
CA LEU A 106 -6.57 -8.58 -5.68
C LEU A 106 -6.16 -10.06 -5.75
N GLY A 107 -6.84 -10.96 -5.05
CA GLY A 107 -6.47 -12.38 -4.96
C GLY A 107 -5.17 -12.63 -4.19
N LEU A 108 -4.83 -11.74 -3.24
CA LEU A 108 -3.57 -11.76 -2.49
C LEU A 108 -3.72 -12.23 -1.03
N SER A 109 -4.95 -12.41 -0.51
CA SER A 109 -5.16 -12.76 0.91
C SER A 109 -4.41 -14.01 1.35
N ARG A 110 -4.35 -15.07 0.53
CA ARG A 110 -3.63 -16.33 0.85
C ARG A 110 -2.12 -16.15 0.97
N GLN A 111 -1.58 -15.02 0.50
CA GLN A 111 -0.15 -14.74 0.42
C GLN A 111 0.31 -13.75 1.49
N LEU A 112 -0.65 -13.15 2.20
CA LEU A 112 -0.43 -12.41 3.42
C LEU A 112 -0.31 -13.41 4.57
N SER A 113 0.91 -13.91 4.80
CA SER A 113 1.23 -14.56 6.07
C SER A 113 0.86 -13.63 7.23
N PRO A 114 0.63 -14.15 8.46
CA PRO A 114 0.28 -13.32 9.61
C PRO A 114 1.22 -12.12 9.79
N SER A 115 2.52 -12.33 9.59
CA SER A 115 3.55 -11.27 9.60
C SER A 115 3.29 -10.17 8.56
N ARG A 116 3.03 -10.53 7.31
CA ARG A 116 2.81 -9.56 6.21
C ARG A 116 1.51 -8.79 6.41
N ALA A 117 0.46 -9.48 6.86
CA ALA A 117 -0.81 -8.84 7.22
C ALA A 117 -0.60 -7.82 8.35
N ASN A 118 0.15 -8.18 9.40
CA ASN A 118 0.49 -7.27 10.49
C ASN A 118 1.28 -6.06 10.00
N GLY A 119 2.26 -6.26 9.11
CA GLY A 119 3.02 -5.17 8.50
C GLY A 119 2.14 -4.20 7.71
N MET A 120 1.21 -4.69 6.89
CA MET A 120 0.27 -3.81 6.14
C MET A 120 -0.70 -3.08 7.06
N ASN A 121 -1.14 -3.71 8.16
CA ASN A 121 -1.94 -3.04 9.19
C ASN A 121 -1.14 -1.93 9.90
N ALA A 122 0.15 -2.17 10.20
CA ALA A 122 1.03 -1.17 10.80
C ALA A 122 1.21 0.05 9.87
N VAL A 123 1.35 -0.20 8.56
CA VAL A 123 1.40 0.88 7.55
C VAL A 123 0.10 1.68 7.54
N LEU A 124 -1.06 1.03 7.55
CA LEU A 124 -2.35 1.72 7.61
C LEU A 124 -2.52 2.52 8.91
N GLN A 125 -2.05 1.99 10.05
CA GLN A 125 -2.04 2.72 11.30
C GLN A 125 -1.13 3.95 11.23
N ARG A 126 0.05 3.85 10.60
CA ARG A 126 0.92 5.01 10.36
C ARG A 126 0.25 6.06 9.48
N MET A 127 -0.45 5.66 8.42
CA MET A 127 -1.26 6.60 7.61
C MET A 127 -2.26 7.35 8.49
N ARG A 128 -2.99 6.65 9.36
CA ARG A 128 -3.94 7.26 10.31
C ARG A 128 -3.31 8.24 11.29
N GLN A 129 -2.09 7.98 11.73
CA GLN A 129 -1.35 8.93 12.57
C GLN A 129 -0.98 10.20 11.80
N LEU A 130 -0.52 10.06 10.55
CA LEU A 130 -0.21 11.21 9.69
C LEU A 130 -1.47 12.04 9.42
N LEU A 131 -2.62 11.39 9.23
CA LEU A 131 -3.93 12.04 9.06
C LEU A 131 -4.35 12.88 10.27
N ALA A 132 -3.96 12.48 11.48
CA ALA A 132 -4.32 13.19 12.71
C ALA A 132 -3.35 14.33 13.07
N ALA A 133 -2.17 14.35 12.46
CA ALA A 133 -1.10 15.30 12.76
C ALA A 133 -1.07 16.53 11.83
N GLY A 134 -1.92 16.59 10.80
CA GLY A 134 -2.03 17.70 9.84
C GLY A 134 -3.46 17.95 9.40
#